data_AF-A0A7S2TYQ7-F1
#
_entry.id   AF-A0A7S2TYQ7-F1
#
_cell.length_a   1.000
_cell.length_b   1.000
_cell.length_c   1.000
_cell.angle_alpha   90.00
_cell.angle_beta   90.00
_cell.angle_gamma   90.00
#
_symmetry.space_group_name_H-M   'P 1'
#
loop_
_entity.id
_entity.type
_entity.pdbx_description
1 polymer ?
#
loop_
_entity_poly.entity_id
_entity_poly.type
_entity_poly.pdbx_seq_one_letter_code
_entity_poly.pdbx_strand_id
1 'polypeptide(L)'
;VGSEWPVLRLLSPEGTTKRPSPVPVQRTKGTGTNESQLKPSLDALQAGGVAWWSSRGYETKRLLPLAPIDIEGILDCVPNKTSCGGDNRDAAYFSDPVAYFTLPNDASAFLLVVGVNHNVTGKATYGNVVVETAPKDKGVFNMTCNGLVGVDSRSFGGTALPFTAKDHDKLYAVHVSRSCAELKEKASPDADVHCLQVDCGPLTPNCNSLRVVTRAYLEVATTTGPAYNELVWPRVVEFTTQSHAAS
;
A
#
# COMPACT_ATOMS: atom_id res chain seq x y z
N VAL A 1 -25.49 29.03 -0.15
CA VAL A 1 -24.56 30.07 -0.64
C VAL A 1 -23.57 29.37 -1.55
N GLY A 2 -23.75 29.47 -2.86
CA GLY A 2 -22.83 28.88 -3.85
C GLY A 2 -21.69 29.84 -4.09
N SER A 3 -20.49 29.51 -3.61
CA SER A 3 -19.29 30.25 -3.98
C SER A 3 -18.81 29.75 -5.34
N GLU A 4 -18.98 30.59 -6.38
CA GLU A 4 -18.28 30.41 -7.65
C GLU A 4 -16.83 30.84 -7.46
N TRP A 5 -15.91 29.89 -7.58
CA TRP A 5 -14.48 30.17 -7.59
C TRP A 5 -14.06 30.44 -9.04
N PRO A 6 -13.44 31.59 -9.36
CA PRO A 6 -12.99 31.85 -10.72
C PRO A 6 -11.89 30.84 -11.09
N VAL A 7 -12.16 30.00 -12.09
CA VAL A 7 -11.14 29.13 -12.68
C VAL A 7 -10.38 29.93 -13.73
N LEU A 8 -9.11 30.22 -13.46
CA LEU A 8 -8.22 30.86 -14.42
C LEU A 8 -7.65 29.80 -15.36
N ARG A 9 -8.02 29.87 -16.64
CA ARG A 9 -7.45 29.02 -17.69
C ARG A 9 -6.29 29.75 -18.35
N LEU A 10 -5.06 29.28 -18.12
CA LEU A 10 -3.88 29.75 -18.83
C LEU A 10 -3.83 29.11 -20.22
N LEU A 11 -3.91 29.93 -21.26
CA LEU A 11 -3.77 29.53 -22.66
C LEU A 11 -2.55 30.22 -23.26
N SER A 12 -1.78 29.49 -24.06
CA SER A 12 -0.78 30.12 -24.91
C SER A 12 -1.50 30.93 -26.00
N PRO A 13 -1.00 32.13 -26.37
CA PRO A 13 -1.54 32.88 -27.50
C PRO A 13 -1.59 32.04 -28.78
N GLU A 14 -2.64 32.21 -29.59
CA GLU A 14 -2.71 31.60 -30.91
C GLU A 14 -1.47 31.95 -31.74
N GLY A 15 -0.93 30.98 -32.47
CA GLY A 15 0.29 31.15 -33.26
C GLY A 15 1.61 31.07 -32.47
N THR A 16 1.57 30.86 -31.15
CA THR A 16 2.80 30.63 -30.36
C THR A 16 3.55 29.40 -30.89
N THR A 17 4.79 29.59 -31.31
CA THR A 17 5.67 28.49 -31.72
C THR A 17 5.91 27.56 -30.53
N LYS A 18 5.51 26.29 -30.66
CA LYS A 18 5.76 25.27 -29.64
C LYS A 18 7.27 25.04 -29.53
N ARG A 19 7.84 25.27 -28.34
CA ARG A 19 9.21 24.92 -27.98
C ARG A 19 9.16 23.80 -26.94
N PRO A 20 8.93 22.54 -27.35
CA PRO A 20 8.89 21.45 -26.40
C PRO A 20 10.24 21.31 -25.70
N SER A 21 10.21 21.06 -24.39
CA SER A 21 11.40 20.65 -23.66
C SER A 21 11.98 19.37 -24.27
N PRO A 22 13.30 19.17 -24.25
CA PRO A 22 13.88 17.90 -24.65
C PRO A 22 13.32 16.76 -23.79
N VAL A 23 13.18 15.58 -24.38
CA VAL A 23 12.78 14.37 -23.65
C VAL A 23 13.88 14.05 -22.62
N PRO A 24 13.56 13.96 -21.32
CA PRO A 24 14.55 13.60 -20.31
C PRO A 24 15.13 12.21 -20.58
N VAL A 25 16.43 12.02 -20.28
CA VAL A 25 17.03 10.69 -20.29
C VAL A 25 16.36 9.83 -19.22
N GLN A 26 15.84 8.69 -19.63
CA GLN A 26 15.19 7.75 -18.74
C GLN A 26 16.22 7.09 -17.83
N ARG A 27 16.01 7.20 -16.52
CA ARG A 27 16.89 6.59 -15.53
C ARG A 27 16.58 5.09 -15.40
N THR A 28 17.62 4.29 -15.32
CA THR A 28 17.52 2.86 -15.03
C THR A 28 17.03 2.68 -13.59
N LYS A 29 16.04 1.81 -13.40
CA LYS A 29 15.62 1.40 -12.06
C LYS A 29 16.59 0.35 -11.51
N GLY A 30 16.92 0.45 -10.23
CA GLY A 30 17.70 -0.55 -9.52
C GLY A 30 19.22 -0.41 -9.64
N THR A 31 19.91 -1.08 -8.73
CA THR A 31 21.35 -0.98 -8.51
C THR A 31 22.09 -2.31 -8.61
N GLY A 32 21.37 -3.41 -8.81
CA GLY A 32 21.84 -4.78 -8.65
C GLY A 32 21.84 -5.29 -7.20
N THR A 33 21.59 -4.41 -6.21
CA THR A 33 21.53 -4.79 -4.79
C THR A 33 20.07 -5.03 -4.39
N ASN A 34 19.78 -6.22 -3.88
CA ASN A 34 18.41 -6.63 -3.51
C ASN A 34 18.24 -6.88 -2.00
N GLU A 35 16.99 -7.01 -1.59
CA GLU A 35 16.59 -7.27 -0.21
C GLU A 35 16.29 -8.76 0.07
N SER A 36 16.62 -9.67 -0.84
CA SER A 36 16.18 -11.08 -0.76
C SER A 36 16.59 -11.79 0.53
N GLN A 37 17.68 -11.37 1.16
CA GLN A 37 18.14 -11.83 2.48
C GLN A 37 17.12 -11.59 3.60
N LEU A 38 16.20 -10.62 3.44
CA LEU A 38 15.13 -10.32 4.40
C LEU A 38 13.89 -11.19 4.19
N LYS A 39 13.80 -11.96 3.11
CA LYS A 39 12.64 -12.83 2.86
C LYS A 39 12.37 -13.80 4.02
N PRO A 40 13.37 -14.52 4.59
CA PRO A 40 13.12 -15.39 5.75
C PRO A 40 12.64 -14.62 6.98
N SER A 41 13.09 -13.37 7.16
CA SER A 41 12.66 -12.53 8.28
C SER A 41 11.21 -12.05 8.09
N LEU A 42 10.81 -11.73 6.85
CA LEU A 42 9.41 -11.46 6.52
C LEU A 42 8.51 -12.70 6.65
N ASP A 43 9.02 -13.89 6.28
CA ASP A 43 8.32 -15.17 6.49
C ASP A 43 8.06 -15.41 7.99
N ALA A 44 9.07 -15.16 8.83
CA ALA A 44 8.94 -15.25 10.29
C ALA A 44 7.97 -14.22 10.86
N LEU A 45 8.00 -12.97 10.38
CA LEU A 45 7.05 -11.93 10.78
C LEU A 45 5.60 -12.32 10.47
N GLN A 46 5.31 -12.79 9.25
CA GLN A 46 3.97 -13.22 8.89
C GLN A 46 3.49 -14.38 9.78
N ALA A 47 4.35 -15.39 9.99
CA ALA A 47 4.03 -16.53 10.83
C ALA A 47 3.80 -16.12 12.29
N GLY A 48 4.62 -15.21 12.82
CA GLY A 48 4.46 -14.64 14.16
C GLY A 48 3.16 -13.85 14.31
N GLY A 49 2.80 -13.03 13.32
CA GLY A 49 1.52 -12.31 13.28
C GLY A 49 0.32 -13.27 13.29
N VAL A 50 0.38 -14.33 12.48
CA VAL A 50 -0.66 -15.39 12.46
C VAL A 50 -0.77 -16.07 13.82
N ALA A 51 0.33 -16.57 14.37
CA ALA A 51 0.32 -17.27 15.65
C ALA A 51 -0.19 -16.37 16.80
N TRP A 52 0.22 -15.11 16.80
CA TRP A 52 -0.13 -14.13 17.83
C TRP A 52 -1.62 -13.78 17.83
N TRP A 53 -2.23 -13.63 16.65
CA TRP A 53 -3.67 -13.39 16.54
C TRP A 53 -4.50 -14.65 16.73
N SER A 54 -4.01 -15.81 16.31
CA SER A 54 -4.66 -17.09 16.59
C SER A 54 -4.71 -17.45 18.07
N SER A 55 -3.67 -17.11 18.84
CA SER A 55 -3.73 -17.25 20.30
C SER A 55 -4.75 -16.32 20.97
N ARG A 56 -5.35 -15.38 20.21
CA ARG A 56 -6.37 -14.42 20.64
C ARG A 56 -7.74 -14.68 20.02
N GLY A 57 -7.93 -15.86 19.43
CA GLY A 57 -9.23 -16.29 18.90
C GLY A 57 -9.54 -15.78 17.48
N TYR A 58 -8.53 -15.33 16.73
CA TYR A 58 -8.68 -15.01 15.31
C TYR A 58 -8.17 -16.13 14.41
N GLU A 59 -8.89 -16.39 13.33
CA GLU A 59 -8.49 -17.28 12.28
C GLU A 59 -8.00 -16.53 11.05
N THR A 60 -7.03 -17.10 10.34
CA THR A 60 -6.58 -16.58 9.06
C THR A 60 -7.56 -16.98 7.96
N LYS A 61 -8.22 -15.99 7.36
CA LYS A 61 -9.13 -16.17 6.23
C LYS A 61 -8.40 -16.23 4.90
N ARG A 62 -7.42 -15.34 4.68
CA ARG A 62 -6.60 -15.27 3.46
C ARG A 62 -5.17 -14.83 3.77
N LEU A 63 -4.23 -15.35 2.97
CA LEU A 63 -2.84 -14.89 2.89
C LEU A 63 -2.57 -14.48 1.44
N LEU A 64 -2.24 -13.21 1.23
CA LEU A 64 -2.16 -12.61 -0.10
C LEU A 64 -0.80 -11.92 -0.28
N PRO A 65 0.10 -12.45 -1.12
CA PRO A 65 1.25 -11.67 -1.55
C PRO A 65 0.76 -10.52 -2.44
N LEU A 66 1.23 -9.30 -2.19
CA LEU A 66 0.94 -8.18 -3.09
C LEU A 66 1.83 -8.28 -4.32
N ALA A 67 1.23 -8.18 -5.49
CA ALA A 67 1.93 -8.27 -6.77
C ALA A 67 2.43 -6.89 -7.23
N PRO A 68 3.55 -6.83 -7.97
CA PRO A 68 3.97 -5.63 -8.66
C PRO A 68 2.88 -5.10 -9.59
N ILE A 69 2.68 -3.79 -9.57
CA ILE A 69 1.96 -3.05 -10.60
C ILE A 69 3.01 -2.42 -11.54
N ASP A 70 3.67 -3.27 -12.31
CA ASP A 70 4.78 -2.89 -13.20
C ASP A 70 4.26 -2.38 -14.54
N ILE A 71 3.57 -1.23 -14.51
CA ILE A 71 3.31 -0.46 -15.72
C ILE A 71 4.49 0.50 -15.88
N GLU A 72 5.13 0.48 -17.05
CA GLU A 72 6.23 1.38 -17.36
C GLU A 72 5.82 2.37 -18.45
N GLY A 73 5.39 3.56 -18.03
CA GLY A 73 4.49 4.35 -18.86
C GLY A 73 5.08 4.82 -20.18
N ILE A 74 6.35 5.23 -20.17
CA ILE A 74 7.05 5.63 -21.41
C ILE A 74 7.34 4.45 -22.34
N LEU A 75 7.35 3.22 -21.84
CA LEU A 75 7.63 2.02 -22.62
C LEU A 75 6.36 1.33 -23.11
N ASP A 76 5.22 1.52 -22.42
CA ASP A 76 3.98 0.82 -22.70
C ASP A 76 2.80 1.78 -22.94
N CYS A 77 2.20 2.32 -21.89
CA CYS A 77 0.90 3.00 -22.01
C CYS A 77 0.97 4.32 -22.81
N VAL A 78 2.06 5.08 -22.72
CA VAL A 78 2.21 6.36 -23.45
C VAL A 78 2.34 6.13 -24.96
N PRO A 79 3.25 5.27 -25.46
CA PRO A 79 3.29 4.92 -26.88
C PRO A 79 1.97 4.34 -27.39
N ASN A 80 1.32 3.48 -26.59
CA ASN A 80 0.08 2.79 -26.96
C ASN A 80 -1.18 3.65 -26.76
N LYS A 81 -1.05 4.87 -26.21
CA LYS A 81 -2.16 5.78 -25.87
C LYS A 81 -3.23 5.12 -25.00
N THR A 82 -2.81 4.24 -24.10
CA THR A 82 -3.68 3.60 -23.12
C THR A 82 -3.57 4.32 -21.77
N SER A 83 -4.49 4.02 -20.85
CA SER A 83 -4.40 4.56 -19.49
C SER A 83 -3.17 3.98 -18.78
N CYS A 84 -2.34 4.86 -18.24
CA CYS A 84 -1.17 4.47 -17.43
C CYS A 84 -1.52 4.10 -15.98
N GLY A 85 -2.81 4.14 -15.62
CA GLY A 85 -3.28 3.62 -14.33
C GLY A 85 -2.69 4.33 -13.09
N GLY A 86 -2.17 5.55 -13.22
CA GLY A 86 -1.49 6.27 -12.14
C GLY A 86 0.01 5.95 -12.00
N ASP A 87 0.61 5.28 -12.98
CA ASP A 87 2.04 5.02 -13.02
C ASP A 87 2.87 6.31 -12.98
N ASN A 88 3.83 6.32 -12.05
CA ASN A 88 4.97 7.19 -12.11
C ASN A 88 6.25 6.33 -11.93
N ARG A 89 7.26 6.58 -12.78
CA ARG A 89 8.55 5.87 -12.69
C ARG A 89 9.31 6.15 -11.39
N ASP A 90 8.82 7.05 -10.56
CA ASP A 90 9.41 7.41 -9.26
C ASP A 90 9.12 6.38 -8.15
N ALA A 91 8.24 5.40 -8.36
CA ALA A 91 7.93 4.39 -7.36
C ALA A 91 7.87 2.95 -7.90
N ALA A 92 7.96 2.01 -6.97
CA ALA A 92 7.51 0.63 -7.13
C ALA A 92 6.18 0.46 -6.39
N TYR A 93 5.14 0.04 -7.10
CA TYR A 93 3.79 -0.14 -6.59
C TYR A 93 3.47 -1.62 -6.39
N PHE A 94 2.88 -1.97 -5.24
CA PHE A 94 2.40 -3.32 -4.98
C PHE A 94 0.95 -3.31 -4.54
N SER A 95 0.18 -4.22 -5.11
CA SER A 95 -1.18 -4.51 -4.68
C SER A 95 -1.64 -5.84 -5.26
N ASP A 96 -2.71 -6.40 -4.74
CA ASP A 96 -3.35 -7.55 -5.36
C ASP A 96 -4.30 -7.07 -6.47
N PRO A 97 -4.24 -7.64 -7.68
CA PRO A 97 -5.10 -7.23 -8.79
C PRO A 97 -6.57 -7.70 -8.66
N VAL A 98 -6.87 -8.62 -7.76
CA VAL A 98 -8.22 -9.21 -7.64
C VAL A 98 -8.75 -9.24 -6.22
N ALA A 99 -7.90 -9.06 -5.21
CA ALA A 99 -8.31 -9.08 -3.83
C ALA A 99 -8.90 -7.73 -3.41
N TYR A 100 -10.20 -7.79 -3.16
CA TYR A 100 -10.93 -6.76 -2.44
C TYR A 100 -11.27 -7.27 -1.04
N PHE A 101 -11.31 -6.35 -0.09
CA PHE A 101 -11.62 -6.62 1.31
C PHE A 101 -12.90 -5.89 1.70
N THR A 102 -13.70 -6.55 2.53
CA THR A 102 -14.83 -5.93 3.20
C THR A 102 -14.60 -6.13 4.68
N LEU A 103 -14.48 -5.03 5.41
CA LEU A 103 -14.25 -5.04 6.86
C LEU A 103 -15.54 -4.66 7.58
N PRO A 104 -15.95 -5.42 8.62
CA PRO A 104 -17.07 -5.06 9.48
C PRO A 104 -16.74 -3.81 10.29
N ASN A 105 -17.76 -3.15 10.84
CA ASN A 105 -17.58 -1.92 11.63
C ASN A 105 -16.93 -2.16 13.00
N ASP A 106 -16.88 -3.42 13.46
CA ASP A 106 -16.24 -3.86 14.70
C ASP A 106 -14.85 -4.49 14.44
N ALA A 107 -14.21 -5.00 15.48
CA ALA A 107 -12.93 -5.70 15.37
C ALA A 107 -13.05 -7.21 15.03
N SER A 108 -14.20 -7.72 14.57
CA SER A 108 -14.37 -9.15 14.25
C SER A 108 -13.64 -9.60 12.98
N ALA A 109 -13.21 -8.66 12.13
CA ALA A 109 -12.24 -8.90 11.07
C ALA A 109 -11.36 -7.66 10.81
N PHE A 110 -10.11 -7.91 10.41
CA PHE A 110 -9.12 -6.88 10.12
C PHE A 110 -8.05 -7.43 9.17
N LEU A 111 -7.21 -6.54 8.64
CA LEU A 111 -6.04 -6.92 7.84
C LEU A 111 -4.76 -6.65 8.63
N LEU A 112 -3.76 -7.49 8.44
CA LEU A 112 -2.38 -7.26 8.84
C LEU A 112 -1.52 -7.18 7.58
N VAL A 113 -0.98 -5.98 7.31
CA VAL A 113 -0.07 -5.72 6.20
C VAL A 113 1.36 -5.80 6.73
N VAL A 114 2.16 -6.70 6.17
CA VAL A 114 3.56 -6.90 6.56
C VAL A 114 4.49 -6.70 5.37
N GLY A 115 5.67 -6.15 5.61
CA GLY A 115 6.65 -5.92 4.56
C GLY A 115 8.00 -5.44 5.08
N VAL A 116 8.90 -5.18 4.15
CA VAL A 116 10.21 -4.56 4.43
C VAL A 116 10.05 -3.05 4.44
N ASN A 117 10.64 -2.39 5.45
CA ASN A 117 10.80 -0.95 5.44
C ASN A 117 11.93 -0.57 4.47
N HIS A 118 11.58 -0.39 3.20
CA HIS A 118 12.51 -0.06 2.12
C HIS A 118 13.28 1.26 2.38
N ASN A 119 12.81 2.10 3.30
CA ASN A 119 13.55 3.28 3.72
C ASN A 119 14.75 2.96 4.59
N VAL A 120 14.60 2.05 5.53
CA VAL A 120 15.69 1.62 6.43
C VAL A 120 16.73 0.79 5.68
N THR A 121 16.32 0.05 4.64
CA THR A 121 17.26 -0.70 3.78
C THR A 121 17.99 0.19 2.76
N GLY A 122 17.59 1.45 2.61
CA GLY A 122 18.14 2.39 1.63
C GLY A 122 17.63 2.18 0.20
N LYS A 123 16.67 1.28 -0.03
CA LYS A 123 16.07 1.04 -1.36
C LYS A 123 15.06 2.10 -1.78
N ALA A 124 14.53 2.88 -0.84
CA ALA A 124 13.60 3.97 -1.10
C ALA A 124 13.84 5.14 -0.12
N THR A 125 13.59 6.38 -0.52
CA THR A 125 13.59 7.51 0.43
C THR A 125 12.29 7.61 1.21
N TYR A 126 11.22 6.99 0.70
CA TYR A 126 9.89 7.03 1.28
C TYR A 126 9.12 5.78 0.88
N GLY A 127 8.30 5.25 1.78
CA GLY A 127 7.35 4.20 1.43
C GLY A 127 6.06 4.35 2.22
N ASN A 128 4.98 3.76 1.73
CA ASN A 128 3.70 3.81 2.42
C ASN A 128 2.84 2.56 2.24
N VAL A 129 1.89 2.40 3.17
CA VAL A 129 0.74 1.51 3.08
C VAL A 129 -0.49 2.40 3.02
N VAL A 130 -1.31 2.22 1.99
CA VAL A 130 -2.53 2.99 1.76
C VAL A 130 -3.70 2.04 1.57
N VAL A 131 -4.83 2.39 2.16
CA VAL A 131 -6.11 1.71 1.97
C VAL A 131 -6.97 2.60 1.08
N GLU A 132 -7.47 2.03 -0.01
CA GLU A 132 -8.26 2.74 -1.02
C GLU A 132 -9.63 2.07 -1.17
N THR A 133 -10.66 2.85 -1.51
CA THR A 133 -11.90 2.28 -2.04
C THR A 133 -11.67 1.83 -3.48
N ALA A 134 -12.13 0.66 -3.87
CA ALA A 134 -12.03 0.24 -5.26
C ALA A 134 -13.32 -0.47 -5.70
N PRO A 135 -13.99 -0.01 -6.78
CA PRO A 135 -15.17 -0.69 -7.30
C PRO A 135 -14.81 -2.10 -7.81
N LYS A 136 -15.42 -3.16 -7.25
CA LYS A 136 -15.13 -4.56 -7.61
C LYS A 136 -15.35 -4.84 -9.11
N ASP A 137 -16.25 -4.11 -9.74
CA ASP A 137 -16.68 -4.26 -11.13
C ASP A 137 -15.80 -3.53 -12.15
N LYS A 138 -14.84 -2.69 -11.70
CA LYS A 138 -14.09 -1.82 -12.63
C LYS A 138 -12.59 -2.08 -12.72
N GLY A 139 -12.11 -3.17 -12.12
CA GLY A 139 -10.73 -3.64 -12.25
C GLY A 139 -9.68 -2.76 -11.57
N VAL A 140 -8.43 -3.24 -11.60
CA VAL A 140 -7.25 -2.76 -10.85
C VAL A 140 -6.86 -1.30 -11.12
N PHE A 141 -7.19 -0.81 -12.31
CA PHE A 141 -6.65 0.43 -12.86
C PHE A 141 -7.70 1.54 -12.98
N ASN A 142 -8.83 1.41 -12.30
CA ASN A 142 -9.82 2.47 -12.34
C ASN A 142 -9.38 3.67 -11.48
N MET A 143 -9.30 4.84 -12.11
CA MET A 143 -9.08 6.15 -11.46
C MET A 143 -10.16 6.56 -10.45
N THR A 144 -11.17 5.73 -10.18
CA THR A 144 -12.13 5.93 -9.07
C THR A 144 -11.63 5.36 -7.74
N CYS A 145 -10.38 4.93 -7.66
CA CYS A 145 -9.78 4.59 -6.37
C CYS A 145 -9.53 5.85 -5.53
N ASN A 146 -10.19 5.96 -4.38
CA ASN A 146 -10.00 7.06 -3.45
C ASN A 146 -9.23 6.56 -2.24
N GLY A 147 -8.08 7.17 -1.96
CA GLY A 147 -7.34 6.94 -0.71
C GLY A 147 -8.19 7.31 0.50
N LEU A 148 -8.35 6.38 1.42
CA LEU A 148 -9.09 6.58 2.67
C LEU A 148 -8.15 6.94 3.81
N VAL A 149 -7.13 6.11 4.00
CA VAL A 149 -6.19 6.19 5.10
C VAL A 149 -4.85 5.61 4.65
N GLY A 150 -3.76 6.10 5.21
CA GLY A 150 -2.45 5.52 5.00
C GLY A 150 -1.48 5.86 6.11
N VAL A 151 -0.39 5.11 6.14
CA VAL A 151 0.78 5.37 6.96
C VAL A 151 2.02 5.23 6.11
N ASP A 152 3.09 5.90 6.51
CA ASP A 152 4.35 5.88 5.81
C ASP A 152 5.52 5.39 6.66
N SER A 153 6.66 5.24 5.98
CA SER A 153 7.88 4.65 6.49
C SER A 153 8.46 5.32 7.73
N ARG A 154 8.04 6.55 8.05
CA ARG A 154 8.44 7.26 9.29
C ARG A 154 7.79 6.65 10.54
N SER A 155 6.67 5.96 10.37
CA SER A 155 5.89 5.34 11.46
C SER A 155 6.01 3.82 11.49
N PHE A 156 6.86 3.22 10.65
CA PHE A 156 7.03 1.76 10.59
C PHE A 156 7.91 1.19 11.71
N GLY A 157 8.81 1.99 12.27
CA GLY A 157 9.75 1.53 13.29
C GLY A 157 9.03 0.92 14.50
N GLY A 158 9.49 -0.24 14.96
CA GLY A 158 8.93 -0.94 16.13
C GLY A 158 7.65 -1.73 15.86
N THR A 159 6.93 -1.47 14.78
CA THR A 159 5.62 -2.11 14.52
C THR A 159 5.70 -3.63 14.34
N ALA A 160 6.83 -4.16 13.87
CA ALA A 160 7.06 -5.59 13.73
C ALA A 160 7.47 -6.32 15.03
N LEU A 161 7.90 -5.58 16.06
CA LEU A 161 8.45 -6.13 17.30
C LEU A 161 7.53 -7.12 18.03
N PRO A 162 6.19 -6.93 18.07
CA PRO A 162 5.30 -7.89 18.73
C PRO A 162 5.29 -9.28 18.09
N PHE A 163 5.74 -9.39 16.84
CA PHE A 163 5.56 -10.57 16.00
C PHE A 163 6.88 -11.25 15.61
N THR A 164 8.01 -10.54 15.68
CA THR A 164 9.32 -11.11 15.39
C THR A 164 10.42 -10.38 16.17
N ALA A 165 11.41 -11.14 16.63
CA ALA A 165 12.66 -10.59 17.17
C ALA A 165 13.73 -10.38 16.09
N LYS A 166 13.59 -11.04 14.93
CA LYS A 166 14.60 -11.01 13.86
C LYS A 166 14.33 -9.87 12.88
N ASP A 167 15.33 -9.01 12.66
CA ASP A 167 15.30 -7.86 11.73
C ASP A 167 14.05 -6.96 11.90
N HIS A 168 13.47 -6.91 13.11
CA HIS A 168 12.23 -6.18 13.38
C HIS A 168 12.34 -4.67 13.12
N ASP A 169 13.57 -4.13 13.08
CA ASP A 169 13.92 -2.76 12.76
C ASP A 169 13.85 -2.46 11.25
N LYS A 170 13.95 -3.49 10.41
CA LYS A 170 13.88 -3.41 8.94
C LYS A 170 12.52 -3.84 8.39
N LEU A 171 11.61 -4.28 9.24
CA LEU A 171 10.29 -4.79 8.87
C LEU A 171 9.19 -3.89 9.45
N TYR A 172 7.99 -4.00 8.90
CA TYR A 172 6.82 -3.33 9.44
C TYR A 172 5.62 -4.28 9.51
N ALA A 173 4.71 -4.00 10.45
CA ALA A 173 3.43 -4.69 10.59
C ALA A 173 2.32 -3.67 10.91
N VAL A 174 1.43 -3.45 9.95
CA VAL A 174 0.38 -2.43 10.03
C VAL A 174 -0.97 -3.10 9.98
N HIS A 175 -1.82 -2.86 10.98
CA HIS A 175 -3.19 -3.34 11.00
C HIS A 175 -4.11 -2.37 10.27
N VAL A 176 -5.16 -2.89 9.66
CA VAL A 176 -6.24 -2.12 9.05
C VAL A 176 -7.56 -2.65 9.57
N SER A 177 -8.36 -1.78 10.22
CA SER A 177 -9.66 -2.13 10.78
C SER A 177 -10.61 -0.94 10.73
N ARG A 178 -11.92 -1.15 10.85
CA ARG A 178 -12.87 -0.06 11.10
C ARG A 178 -12.96 0.32 12.57
N SER A 179 -12.56 -0.56 13.48
CA SER A 179 -12.53 -0.30 14.93
C SER A 179 -11.15 -0.58 15.52
N CYS A 180 -10.25 0.40 15.40
CA CYS A 180 -8.89 0.27 15.93
C CYS A 180 -8.85 0.25 17.46
N ALA A 181 -9.81 0.90 18.12
CA ALA A 181 -9.91 0.88 19.59
C ALA A 181 -10.21 -0.53 20.11
N GLU A 182 -11.25 -1.18 19.56
CA GLU A 182 -11.57 -2.58 19.91
C GLU A 182 -10.43 -3.53 19.55
N LEU A 183 -9.78 -3.33 18.38
CA LEU A 183 -8.65 -4.17 17.99
C LEU A 183 -7.49 -4.07 18.99
N LYS A 184 -7.21 -2.87 19.52
CA LYS A 184 -6.22 -2.64 20.57
C LYS A 184 -6.61 -3.32 21.89
N GLU A 185 -7.89 -3.29 22.26
CA GLU A 185 -8.37 -4.02 23.45
C GLU A 185 -8.16 -5.53 23.31
N LYS A 186 -8.39 -6.10 22.11
CA LYS A 186 -8.15 -7.52 21.82
C LYS A 186 -6.67 -7.88 21.76
N ALA A 187 -5.82 -6.93 21.38
CA ALA A 187 -4.37 -7.11 21.26
C ALA A 187 -3.68 -7.35 22.62
N SER A 188 -4.23 -6.77 23.69
CA SER A 188 -3.69 -6.59 25.06
C SER A 188 -3.37 -5.11 25.31
N PRO A 189 -3.61 -4.58 26.53
CA PRO A 189 -3.33 -3.18 26.87
C PRO A 189 -1.88 -2.73 26.63
N ASP A 190 -0.93 -3.66 26.73
CA ASP A 190 0.51 -3.38 26.61
C ASP A 190 1.06 -3.64 25.19
N ALA A 191 0.22 -4.13 24.27
CA ALA A 191 0.64 -4.43 22.91
C ALA A 191 0.50 -3.19 22.02
N ASP A 192 1.62 -2.67 21.51
CA ASP A 192 1.60 -1.60 20.51
C ASP A 192 1.21 -2.16 19.13
N VAL A 193 -0.09 -2.34 18.92
CA VAL A 193 -0.63 -2.65 17.59
C VAL A 193 -0.89 -1.37 16.81
N HIS A 194 -0.03 -1.14 15.83
CA HIS A 194 -0.18 -0.03 14.90
C HIS A 194 -1.38 -0.29 13.98
N CYS A 195 -2.44 0.51 14.10
CA CYS A 195 -3.72 0.29 13.41
C CYS A 195 -4.18 1.53 12.65
N LEU A 196 -4.49 1.35 11.37
CA LEU A 196 -5.15 2.32 10.51
C LEU A 196 -6.66 2.14 10.59
N GLN A 197 -7.35 3.16 11.08
CA GLN A 197 -8.80 3.16 11.14
C GLN A 197 -9.38 3.57 9.79
N VAL A 198 -10.21 2.69 9.22
CA VAL A 198 -10.96 2.97 8.00
C VAL A 198 -12.31 3.58 8.38
N ASP A 199 -12.51 4.85 8.01
CA ASP A 199 -13.79 5.54 8.14
C ASP A 199 -14.35 5.90 6.75
N CYS A 200 -15.62 5.60 6.51
CA CYS A 200 -16.29 6.04 5.28
C CYS A 200 -16.74 7.49 5.46
N GLY A 201 -15.89 8.44 5.07
CA GLY A 201 -16.23 9.85 5.08
C GLY A 201 -17.25 10.24 4.00
N PRO A 202 -17.77 11.49 4.03
CA PRO A 202 -18.74 12.00 3.05
C PRO A 202 -18.27 11.95 1.59
N LEU A 203 -16.95 11.97 1.37
CA LEU A 203 -16.33 11.90 0.05
C LEU A 203 -16.26 10.46 -0.50
N THR A 204 -16.41 9.46 0.36
CA THR A 204 -16.33 8.03 0.04
C THR A 204 -17.44 7.25 0.77
N PRO A 205 -18.73 7.56 0.51
CA PRO A 205 -19.84 6.97 1.26
C PRO A 205 -19.97 5.45 1.04
N ASN A 206 -19.44 4.93 -0.08
CA ASN A 206 -19.47 3.52 -0.43
C ASN A 206 -18.09 2.87 -0.31
N CYS A 207 -17.54 2.79 0.92
CA CYS A 207 -16.23 2.20 1.19
C CYS A 207 -16.25 0.70 1.56
N ASN A 208 -17.23 -0.06 1.05
CA ASN A 208 -17.43 -1.49 1.36
C ASN A 208 -16.48 -2.44 0.61
N SER A 209 -15.76 -1.90 -0.37
CA SER A 209 -14.76 -2.62 -1.16
C SER A 209 -13.44 -1.89 -1.03
N LEU A 210 -12.56 -2.47 -0.22
CA LEU A 210 -11.26 -1.92 0.14
C LEU A 210 -10.17 -2.66 -0.60
N ARG A 211 -9.09 -1.93 -0.90
CA ARG A 211 -7.86 -2.44 -1.48
C ARG A 211 -6.68 -1.90 -0.71
N VAL A 212 -5.63 -2.73 -0.57
CA VAL A 212 -4.35 -2.30 0.01
C VAL A 212 -3.37 -2.04 -1.12
N VAL A 213 -2.75 -0.87 -1.11
CA VAL A 213 -1.67 -0.49 -2.01
C VAL A 213 -0.47 -0.09 -1.18
N THR A 214 0.69 -0.64 -1.48
CA THR A 214 1.95 -0.24 -0.85
C THR A 214 2.88 0.30 -1.90
N ARG A 215 3.70 1.30 -1.55
CA ARG A 215 4.59 1.96 -2.51
C ARG A 215 5.96 2.19 -1.91
N ALA A 216 6.98 2.08 -2.74
CA ALA A 216 8.36 2.40 -2.42
C ALA A 216 8.86 3.45 -3.41
N TYR A 217 9.15 4.65 -2.94
CA TYR A 217 9.47 5.82 -3.76
C TYR A 217 10.95 6.15 -3.71
N LEU A 218 11.47 6.50 -4.89
CA LEU A 218 12.77 7.12 -5.09
C LEU A 218 13.91 6.37 -4.41
N GLU A 219 14.53 5.45 -5.14
CA GLU A 219 15.81 4.89 -4.75
C GLU A 219 16.88 5.98 -4.82
N VAL A 220 17.62 6.18 -3.73
CA VAL A 220 18.61 7.27 -3.60
C VAL A 220 19.67 7.19 -4.70
N ALA A 221 20.14 5.99 -5.01
CA ALA A 221 21.24 5.76 -5.95
C ALA A 221 20.84 6.04 -7.41
N THR A 222 19.60 5.79 -7.79
CA THR A 222 19.14 5.89 -9.19
C THR A 222 18.22 7.09 -9.44
N THR A 223 17.74 7.75 -8.38
CA THR A 223 16.83 8.92 -8.45
C THR A 223 15.57 8.65 -9.27
N THR A 224 15.11 7.40 -9.22
CA THR A 224 13.87 6.86 -9.81
C THR A 224 13.35 5.78 -8.85
N GLY A 225 12.17 5.22 -9.08
CA GLY A 225 11.66 4.12 -8.24
C GLY A 225 12.61 2.91 -8.22
N PRO A 226 12.73 2.19 -7.11
CA PRO A 226 13.50 0.95 -7.04
C PRO A 226 12.99 -0.09 -8.04
N ALA A 227 13.85 -1.01 -8.45
CA ALA A 227 13.46 -2.12 -9.31
C ALA A 227 12.66 -3.18 -8.54
N TYR A 228 11.54 -3.65 -9.11
CA TYR A 228 10.63 -4.60 -8.48
C TYR A 228 11.28 -5.93 -8.06
N ASN A 229 12.27 -6.39 -8.84
CA ASN A 229 13.03 -7.61 -8.57
C ASN A 229 14.10 -7.44 -7.48
N GLU A 230 14.36 -6.22 -7.02
CA GLU A 230 15.29 -5.94 -5.94
C GLU A 230 14.60 -5.77 -4.58
N LEU A 231 13.27 -5.65 -4.59
CA LEU A 231 12.45 -5.48 -3.39
C LEU A 231 11.87 -6.81 -2.92
N VAL A 232 11.79 -7.00 -1.61
CA VAL A 232 10.95 -8.07 -1.04
C VAL A 232 9.50 -7.60 -0.99
N TRP A 233 8.60 -8.38 -1.58
CA TRP A 233 7.21 -7.97 -1.75
C TRP A 233 6.40 -8.04 -0.44
N PRO A 234 5.56 -7.03 -0.19
CA PRO A 234 4.68 -7.00 0.98
C PRO A 234 3.54 -8.00 0.85
N ARG A 235 2.90 -8.28 1.99
CA ARG A 235 1.86 -9.30 2.11
C ARG A 235 0.74 -8.80 2.99
N VAL A 236 -0.46 -9.31 2.73
CA VAL A 236 -1.65 -9.04 3.53
C VAL A 236 -2.18 -10.35 4.10
N VAL A 237 -2.43 -10.34 5.40
CA VAL A 237 -3.15 -11.41 6.11
C VAL A 237 -4.52 -10.89 6.50
N GLU A 238 -5.59 -11.56 6.11
CA GLU A 238 -6.95 -11.25 6.56
C GLU A 238 -7.32 -12.17 7.72
N PHE A 239 -7.76 -11.57 8.84
CA PHE A 239 -8.17 -12.27 10.04
C PHE A 239 -9.68 -12.13 10.30
N THR A 240 -10.28 -13.13 10.95
CA THR A 240 -11.67 -13.08 11.43
C THR A 240 -11.89 -13.94 12.69
N THR A 241 -12.86 -13.62 13.55
CA THR A 241 -13.17 -14.38 14.78
C THR A 241 -14.21 -15.51 14.63
N GLN A 242 -14.61 -15.87 13.41
CA GLN A 242 -15.73 -16.80 13.13
C GLN A 242 -17.04 -16.48 13.88
N SER A 243 -17.81 -15.54 13.33
CA SER A 243 -19.30 -15.58 13.35
C SER A 243 -19.92 -14.75 12.23
N HIS A 244 -19.29 -14.72 11.05
CA HIS A 244 -19.95 -14.29 9.82
C HIS A 244 -19.73 -15.36 8.74
N ALA A 245 -20.55 -16.40 8.84
CA ALA A 245 -20.86 -17.23 7.68
C ALA A 245 -21.31 -16.31 6.55
N ALA A 246 -20.80 -16.60 5.35
CA ALA A 246 -21.11 -15.89 4.12
C ALA A 246 -22.60 -15.53 4.00
N SER A 247 -22.87 -14.26 3.73
CA SER A 247 -24.10 -13.77 3.11
C SER A 247 -23.72 -12.94 1.90
#